data_AF-A0A962EMR0-F1
#
_entry.id   AF-A0A962EMR0-F1
#
_cell.length_a   1.000
_cell.length_b   1.000
_cell.length_c   1.000
_cell.angle_alpha   90.00
_cell.angle_beta   90.00
_cell.angle_gamma   90.00
#
_symmetry.space_group_name_H-M   'P 1'
#
loop_
_entity.id
_entity.type
_entity.pdbx_description
1 polymer ?
#
loop_
_entity_poly.entity_id
_entity_poly.type
_entity_poly.pdbx_seq_one_letter_code
_entity_poly.pdbx_strand_id
1 'polypeptide(L)'
;MPGTRRVRRAPTIAYDFPDGPGGLRTVDDALVFIGATDRFSWKMEPQRELFIPYNNYDIDSPSLSYEKDILTRHHPNPEHMRYELHRVWVVLATLKEGKRHIYGKRRLYLDEDSWAAHMGDNYDGQGSLWRVTMRTFVNLFDMPGMGPRLEIYHDLQKDAYLINNLINEEGGALEILDQPRNVAYYTPANLRKLGTK
;
A
#
# COMPACT_ATOMS: atom_id res chain seq x y z
N MET A 1 1.70 15.03 18.84
CA MET A 1 2.26 16.36 19.16
C MET A 1 1.12 17.28 19.60
N PRO A 2 1.07 17.78 20.84
CA PRO A 2 0.08 18.78 21.23
C PRO A 2 0.54 20.17 20.74
N GLY A 3 -0.37 20.91 20.08
CA GLY A 3 -0.39 22.38 20.20
C GLY A 3 0.52 23.22 19.30
N THR A 4 0.58 22.98 17.98
CA THR A 4 1.08 24.02 17.05
C THR A 4 0.16 24.20 15.83
N ARG A 5 -0.54 25.35 15.75
CA ARG A 5 -1.37 25.78 14.60
C ARG A 5 -0.59 26.23 13.36
N ARG A 6 0.71 25.90 13.27
CA ARG A 6 1.54 26.26 12.11
C ARG A 6 1.55 25.10 11.15
N VAL A 7 0.99 25.30 9.95
CA VAL A 7 1.25 24.42 8.81
C VAL A 7 2.75 24.50 8.54
N ARG A 8 3.44 23.38 8.70
CA ARG A 8 4.85 23.24 8.34
C ARG A 8 4.90 22.32 7.12
N ARG A 9 5.80 22.63 6.19
CA ARG A 9 6.19 21.63 5.19
C ARG A 9 6.76 20.45 5.95
N ALA A 10 6.22 19.26 5.74
CA ALA A 10 6.79 18.08 6.37
C ALA A 10 8.25 17.94 5.90
N PRO A 11 9.21 17.64 6.80
CA PRO A 11 10.56 17.27 6.37
C PRO A 11 10.42 16.12 5.37
N THR A 12 11.24 16.09 4.32
CA THR A 12 11.15 15.20 3.14
C THR A 12 10.56 13.81 3.46
N ILE A 13 9.22 13.70 3.47
CA ILE A 13 8.46 12.46 3.62
C ILE A 13 8.60 11.76 2.27
N ALA A 14 9.58 10.88 2.18
CA ALA A 14 9.93 10.17 0.95
C ALA A 14 10.78 8.95 1.29
N TYR A 15 10.84 7.99 0.36
CA TYR A 15 11.71 6.82 0.46
C TYR A 15 11.44 6.02 1.75
N ASP A 16 12.53 5.67 2.47
CA ASP A 16 12.55 4.86 3.68
C ASP A 16 12.08 5.57 4.96
N PHE A 17 11.45 6.74 4.83
CA PHE A 17 10.84 7.38 5.98
C PHE A 17 9.72 6.47 6.53
N PRO A 18 9.70 6.13 7.84
CA PRO A 18 8.66 5.29 8.41
C PRO A 18 7.26 5.91 8.27
N ASP A 19 6.26 5.11 7.92
CA ASP A 19 4.88 5.55 7.76
C ASP A 19 3.91 4.58 8.45
N GLY A 20 2.83 5.13 9.01
CA GLY A 20 1.85 4.40 9.81
C GLY A 20 2.31 4.01 11.23
N PRO A 21 1.41 3.40 12.03
CA PRO A 21 1.71 2.97 13.39
C PRO A 21 2.74 1.83 13.40
N GLY A 22 3.60 1.81 14.43
CA GLY A 22 4.63 0.77 14.62
C GLY A 22 5.79 0.79 13.60
N GLY A 23 5.75 1.71 12.62
CA GLY A 23 6.76 1.81 11.56
C GLY A 23 6.88 0.52 10.76
N LEU A 24 5.75 -0.14 10.46
CA LEU A 24 5.70 -1.43 9.77
C LEU A 24 5.86 -1.31 8.24
N ARG A 25 5.84 -0.08 7.72
CA ARG A 25 6.12 0.24 6.32
C ARG A 25 6.87 1.55 6.19
N THR A 26 7.38 1.82 5.00
CA THR A 26 7.93 3.13 4.61
C THR A 26 6.94 3.90 3.75
N VAL A 27 7.23 5.17 3.50
CA VAL A 27 6.45 5.99 2.57
C VAL A 27 6.44 5.39 1.17
N ASP A 28 7.58 4.89 0.70
CA ASP A 28 7.73 4.29 -0.63
C ASP A 28 7.29 2.82 -0.72
N ASP A 29 6.72 2.26 0.34
CA ASP A 29 5.99 0.98 0.32
C ASP A 29 4.52 1.16 -0.09
N ALA A 30 3.99 2.38 -0.01
CA ALA A 30 2.59 2.64 -0.38
C ALA A 30 2.32 2.21 -1.83
N LEU A 31 1.13 1.67 -2.07
CA LEU A 31 0.76 1.06 -3.36
C LEU A 31 1.76 -0.02 -3.83
N VAL A 32 2.41 -0.75 -2.92
CA VAL A 32 3.55 -1.66 -3.15
C VAL A 32 4.85 -0.93 -3.50
N PHE A 33 4.79 0.12 -4.32
CA PHE A 33 5.89 1.06 -4.56
C PHE A 33 5.35 2.41 -5.05
N ILE A 34 5.82 3.50 -4.46
CA ILE A 34 5.65 4.86 -5.01
C ILE A 34 6.92 5.69 -4.85
N GLY A 35 7.05 6.73 -5.68
CA GLY A 35 8.05 7.77 -5.52
C GLY A 35 9.19 7.70 -6.53
N ALA A 36 10.29 8.37 -6.19
CA ALA A 36 11.43 8.50 -7.09
C ALA A 36 12.19 7.18 -7.24
N THR A 37 12.55 6.85 -8.48
CA THR A 37 13.26 5.62 -8.85
C THR A 37 14.78 5.75 -8.78
N ASP A 38 15.30 6.84 -8.22
CA ASP A 38 16.71 7.25 -8.30
C ASP A 38 17.63 6.47 -7.34
N ARG A 39 17.09 5.87 -6.27
CA ARG A 39 17.87 5.08 -5.29
C ARG A 39 18.22 3.66 -5.76
N PHE A 40 17.42 3.08 -6.65
CA PHE A 40 17.58 1.68 -7.07
C PHE A 40 17.98 1.57 -8.54
N SER A 41 18.72 0.51 -8.85
CA SER A 41 18.91 -0.02 -10.20
C SER A 41 17.81 -1.03 -10.48
N TRP A 42 17.16 -0.89 -11.63
CA TRP A 42 15.95 -1.63 -11.96
C TRP A 42 16.22 -2.67 -13.04
N LYS A 43 15.68 -3.87 -12.88
CA LYS A 43 15.77 -4.95 -13.86
C LYS A 43 14.42 -5.66 -13.94
N MET A 44 13.99 -5.97 -15.15
CA MET A 44 12.84 -6.86 -15.36
C MET A 44 13.35 -8.31 -15.43
N GLU A 45 12.76 -9.18 -14.61
CA GLU A 45 12.89 -10.63 -14.75
C GLU A 45 11.86 -11.14 -15.77
N PRO A 46 12.02 -12.36 -16.33
CA PRO A 46 10.99 -12.97 -17.15
C PRO A 46 9.63 -12.98 -16.44
N GLN A 47 8.56 -12.77 -17.20
CA GLN A 47 7.20 -12.95 -16.69
C GLN A 47 7.02 -14.37 -16.16
N ARG A 48 6.13 -14.52 -15.18
CA ARG A 48 5.76 -15.83 -14.62
C ARG A 48 4.33 -15.83 -14.16
N GLU A 49 3.77 -17.02 -13.98
CA GLU A 49 2.48 -17.18 -13.31
C GLU A 49 2.65 -17.11 -11.80
N LEU A 50 1.77 -16.38 -11.12
CA LEU A 50 1.77 -16.19 -9.68
C LEU A 50 0.33 -16.04 -9.18
N PHE A 51 0.02 -16.63 -8.03
CA PHE A 51 -1.23 -16.36 -7.33
C PHE A 51 -1.14 -14.97 -6.68
N ILE A 52 -1.99 -14.05 -7.12
CA ILE A 52 -2.07 -12.67 -6.59
C ILE A 52 -3.45 -12.40 -5.97
N PRO A 53 -3.56 -11.49 -4.99
CA PRO A 53 -4.85 -11.04 -4.50
C PRO A 53 -5.65 -10.40 -5.63
N TYR A 54 -6.79 -10.99 -5.96
CA TYR A 54 -7.64 -10.55 -7.06
C TYR A 54 -9.11 -10.85 -6.77
N ASN A 55 -10.01 -10.01 -7.28
CA ASN A 55 -11.46 -10.11 -7.04
C ASN A 55 -11.82 -10.30 -5.55
N ASN A 56 -11.16 -9.53 -4.68
CA ASN A 56 -11.26 -9.62 -3.23
C ASN A 56 -12.54 -8.97 -2.67
N TYR A 57 -13.71 -9.32 -3.20
CA TYR A 57 -14.99 -8.75 -2.76
C TYR A 57 -15.39 -9.16 -1.35
N ASP A 58 -15.05 -10.39 -0.95
CA ASP A 58 -15.51 -10.95 0.32
C ASP A 58 -14.90 -10.21 1.52
N ILE A 59 -13.57 -10.09 1.57
CA ILE A 59 -12.88 -9.32 2.63
C ILE A 59 -13.27 -7.84 2.69
N ASP A 60 -13.87 -7.30 1.63
CA ASP A 60 -14.32 -5.91 1.52
C ASP A 60 -15.81 -5.74 1.88
N SER A 61 -16.50 -6.83 2.21
CA SER A 61 -17.94 -6.84 2.52
C SER A 61 -18.27 -6.18 3.87
N PRO A 62 -19.29 -5.30 3.95
CA PRO A 62 -19.74 -4.71 5.21
C PRO A 62 -20.40 -5.71 6.17
N SER A 63 -20.56 -6.98 5.76
CA SER A 63 -21.04 -8.04 6.64
C SER A 63 -19.97 -8.60 7.57
N LEU A 64 -18.69 -8.30 7.33
CA LEU A 64 -17.57 -8.80 8.11
C LEU A 64 -17.15 -7.79 9.18
N SER A 65 -16.94 -8.27 10.40
CA SER A 65 -16.36 -7.49 11.49
C SER A 65 -14.83 -7.56 11.46
N TYR A 66 -14.19 -6.43 11.77
CA TYR A 66 -12.73 -6.35 11.86
C TYR A 66 -12.17 -7.33 12.89
N GLU A 67 -12.73 -7.34 14.11
CA GLU A 67 -12.20 -8.13 15.23
C GLU A 67 -12.48 -9.63 15.07
N LYS A 68 -13.66 -10.00 14.57
CA LYS A 68 -14.11 -11.39 14.55
C LYS A 68 -13.74 -12.13 13.28
N ASP A 69 -13.78 -11.45 12.13
CA ASP A 69 -13.75 -12.11 10.83
C ASP A 69 -12.47 -11.80 10.05
N ILE A 70 -11.92 -10.60 10.15
CA ILE A 70 -10.80 -10.14 9.30
C ILE A 70 -9.44 -10.22 9.99
N LEU A 71 -9.28 -9.62 11.17
CA LEU A 71 -7.97 -9.41 11.80
C LEU A 71 -7.55 -10.63 12.62
N THR A 72 -6.69 -11.47 12.05
CA THR A 72 -6.04 -12.56 12.79
C THR A 72 -4.65 -12.15 13.27
N ARG A 73 -3.93 -13.04 13.98
CA ARG A 73 -2.66 -12.68 14.64
C ARG A 73 -1.54 -12.25 13.69
N HIS A 74 -1.39 -12.90 12.54
CA HIS A 74 -0.21 -12.71 11.67
C HIS A 74 -0.53 -12.25 10.25
N HIS A 75 -1.79 -12.36 9.83
CA HIS A 75 -2.26 -12.02 8.49
C HIS A 75 -3.79 -11.75 8.53
N PRO A 76 -4.39 -11.12 7.51
CA PRO A 76 -5.84 -11.14 7.35
C PRO A 76 -6.36 -12.58 7.24
N ASN A 77 -7.60 -12.83 7.65
CA ASN A 77 -8.20 -14.15 7.58
C ASN A 77 -8.20 -14.68 6.12
N PRO A 78 -7.50 -15.79 5.83
CA PRO A 78 -7.41 -16.34 4.48
C PRO A 78 -8.75 -16.82 3.92
N GLU A 79 -9.74 -17.13 4.76
CA GLU A 79 -11.07 -17.54 4.31
C GLU A 79 -11.77 -16.47 3.47
N HIS A 80 -11.49 -15.19 3.76
CA HIS A 80 -12.04 -14.04 3.03
C HIS A 80 -11.09 -13.51 1.94
N MET A 81 -9.87 -14.06 1.86
CA MET A 81 -8.88 -13.68 0.86
C MET A 81 -8.99 -14.58 -0.36
N ARG A 82 -9.16 -13.95 -1.52
CA ARG A 82 -9.16 -14.62 -2.81
C ARG A 82 -7.84 -14.38 -3.54
N TYR A 83 -7.29 -15.48 -4.07
CA TYR A 83 -6.09 -15.50 -4.87
C TYR A 83 -6.38 -16.15 -6.21
N GLU A 84 -5.95 -15.51 -7.29
CA GLU A 84 -6.12 -16.02 -8.65
C GLU A 84 -4.76 -16.14 -9.33
N LEU A 85 -4.61 -17.15 -10.18
CA LEU A 85 -3.38 -17.37 -10.94
C LEU A 85 -3.33 -16.39 -12.11
N HIS A 86 -2.37 -15.47 -12.08
CA HIS A 86 -2.17 -14.45 -13.11
C HIS A 86 -0.75 -14.51 -13.64
N ARG A 87 -0.56 -14.11 -14.90
CA ARG A 87 0.78 -13.76 -15.39
C ARG A 87 1.16 -12.41 -14.81
N VAL A 88 2.38 -12.31 -14.29
CA VAL A 88 2.89 -11.08 -13.68
C VAL A 88 4.22 -10.65 -14.30
N TRP A 89 4.38 -9.35 -14.45
CA TRP A 89 5.69 -8.73 -14.64
C TRP A 89 6.45 -8.72 -13.32
N VAL A 90 7.70 -9.14 -13.35
CA VAL A 90 8.56 -9.17 -12.16
C VAL A 90 9.63 -8.11 -12.29
N VAL A 91 9.59 -7.11 -11.40
CA VAL A 91 10.53 -5.99 -11.41
C VAL A 91 11.42 -6.05 -10.17
N LEU A 92 12.73 -6.19 -10.39
CA LEU A 92 13.74 -6.12 -9.35
C LEU A 92 14.26 -4.70 -9.20
N ALA A 93 14.35 -4.24 -7.96
CA ALA A 93 15.04 -3.01 -7.57
C ALA A 93 16.22 -3.38 -6.66
N THR A 94 17.44 -3.05 -7.04
CA THR A 94 18.66 -3.27 -6.21
C THR A 94 19.23 -1.92 -5.79
N LEU A 95 19.52 -1.72 -4.51
CA LEU A 95 20.01 -0.44 -4.01
C LEU A 95 21.32 -0.07 -4.72
N LYS A 96 21.40 1.15 -5.27
CA LYS A 96 22.62 1.64 -5.93
C LYS A 96 23.74 1.86 -4.91
N GLU A 97 24.97 1.66 -5.36
CA GLU A 97 26.15 2.03 -4.60
C GLU A 97 26.12 3.52 -4.21
N GLY A 98 26.50 3.82 -2.97
CA GLY A 98 26.48 5.18 -2.42
C GLY A 98 25.09 5.75 -2.09
N LYS A 99 23.99 5.05 -2.40
CA LYS A 99 22.64 5.42 -1.95
C LYS A 99 22.32 4.75 -0.62
N ARG A 100 21.48 5.42 0.18
CA ARG A 100 20.93 4.87 1.44
C ARG A 100 19.49 4.44 1.24
N HIS A 101 19.12 3.29 1.78
CA HIS A 101 17.75 2.85 1.98
C HIS A 101 17.74 1.74 3.02
N ILE A 102 16.62 1.53 3.73
CA ILE A 102 16.50 0.38 4.65
C ILE A 102 16.38 -0.97 3.91
N TYR A 103 15.99 -0.93 2.64
CA TYR A 103 15.91 -2.12 1.78
C TYR A 103 17.13 -2.19 0.86
N GLY A 104 17.82 -3.32 0.87
CA GLY A 104 18.91 -3.61 -0.06
C GLY A 104 18.40 -4.05 -1.43
N LYS A 105 17.24 -4.72 -1.46
CA LYS A 105 16.60 -5.20 -2.69
C LYS A 105 15.08 -5.22 -2.53
N ARG A 106 14.36 -5.04 -3.63
CA ARG A 106 12.90 -5.20 -3.73
C ARG A 106 12.58 -6.06 -4.97
N ARG A 107 11.55 -6.88 -4.89
CA ARG A 107 10.97 -7.59 -6.04
C ARG A 107 9.48 -7.27 -6.07
N LEU A 108 9.03 -6.60 -7.11
CA LEU A 108 7.64 -6.16 -7.28
C LEU A 108 6.96 -7.06 -8.31
N TYR A 109 5.70 -7.40 -8.05
CA TYR A 109 4.88 -8.23 -8.93
C TYR A 109 3.71 -7.39 -9.43
N LEU A 110 3.74 -7.08 -10.72
CA LEU A 110 2.71 -6.30 -11.39
C LEU A 110 1.86 -7.24 -12.23
N ASP A 111 0.54 -7.19 -12.07
CA ASP A 111 -0.40 -7.92 -12.90
C ASP A 111 -0.26 -7.49 -14.36
N GLU A 112 -0.27 -8.45 -15.30
CA GLU A 112 -0.06 -8.17 -16.71
C GLU A 112 -1.22 -7.37 -17.34
N ASP A 113 -2.45 -7.64 -16.88
CA ASP A 113 -3.65 -7.06 -17.48
C ASP A 113 -3.91 -5.64 -16.94
N SER A 114 -3.82 -5.46 -15.62
CA SER A 114 -4.11 -4.17 -14.97
C SER A 114 -2.89 -3.25 -14.82
N TRP A 115 -1.66 -3.78 -15.01
CA TRP A 115 -0.39 -3.10 -14.72
C TRP A 115 -0.22 -2.66 -13.25
N ALA A 116 -1.15 -3.02 -12.38
CA ALA A 116 -1.09 -2.68 -10.98
C ALA A 116 -0.06 -3.56 -10.25
N ALA A 117 0.63 -2.99 -9.27
CA ALA A 117 1.46 -3.78 -8.37
C ALA A 117 0.57 -4.42 -7.28
N HIS A 118 0.51 -5.75 -7.27
CA HIS A 118 -0.29 -6.50 -6.30
C HIS A 118 0.53 -6.95 -5.10
N MET A 119 1.81 -7.23 -5.30
CA MET A 119 2.68 -7.78 -4.25
C MET A 119 4.10 -7.23 -4.35
N GLY A 120 4.79 -7.14 -3.22
CA GLY A 120 6.19 -6.73 -3.15
C GLY A 120 6.95 -7.45 -2.05
N ASP A 121 8.08 -8.07 -2.41
CA ASP A 121 9.04 -8.65 -1.48
C ASP A 121 10.18 -7.66 -1.26
N ASN A 122 10.37 -7.21 -0.02
CA ASN A 122 11.39 -6.28 0.38
C ASN A 122 12.45 -6.98 1.25
N TYR A 123 13.71 -6.87 0.84
CA TYR A 123 14.85 -7.54 1.46
C TYR A 123 15.73 -6.51 2.16
N ASP A 124 16.25 -6.87 3.33
CA ASP A 124 17.20 -6.04 4.08
C ASP A 124 18.58 -5.93 3.38
N GLY A 125 19.50 -5.20 3.99
CA GLY A 125 20.85 -5.01 3.46
C GLY A 125 21.70 -6.28 3.43
N GLN A 126 21.30 -7.32 4.17
CA GLN A 126 21.94 -8.63 4.21
C GLN A 126 21.33 -9.60 3.19
N GLY A 127 20.25 -9.21 2.51
CA GLY A 127 19.55 -10.03 1.51
C GLY A 127 18.50 -10.95 2.10
N SER A 128 18.15 -10.81 3.38
CA SER A 128 17.07 -11.59 4.00
C SER A 128 15.72 -10.95 3.65
N LEU A 129 14.71 -11.78 3.39
CA LEU A 129 13.34 -11.29 3.23
C LEU A 129 12.88 -10.67 4.54
N TRP A 130 12.47 -9.41 4.50
CA TRP A 130 12.05 -8.67 5.70
C TRP A 130 10.58 -8.30 5.65
N ARG A 131 10.13 -7.62 4.59
CA ARG A 131 8.75 -7.15 4.49
C ARG A 131 8.07 -7.64 3.23
N VAL A 132 6.79 -7.98 3.38
CA VAL A 132 5.94 -8.41 2.27
C VAL A 132 4.73 -7.50 2.23
N THR A 133 4.58 -6.78 1.12
CA THR A 133 3.40 -5.94 0.85
C THR A 133 2.46 -6.68 -0.07
N MET A 134 1.17 -6.60 0.21
CA MET A 134 0.10 -7.11 -0.65
C MET A 134 -0.98 -6.06 -0.81
N ARG A 135 -1.60 -6.03 -1.97
CA ARG A 135 -2.68 -5.10 -2.29
C ARG A 135 -3.81 -5.88 -2.95
N THR A 136 -4.99 -5.75 -2.37
CA THR A 136 -6.20 -6.40 -2.87
C THR A 136 -6.87 -5.53 -3.90
N PHE A 137 -7.58 -6.17 -4.83
CA PHE A 137 -8.27 -5.49 -5.92
C PHE A 137 -9.65 -6.09 -6.15
N VAL A 138 -10.55 -5.24 -6.64
CA VAL A 138 -11.88 -5.60 -7.11
C VAL A 138 -12.15 -4.91 -8.45
N ASN A 139 -12.99 -5.48 -9.30
CA ASN A 139 -13.55 -4.71 -10.40
C ASN A 139 -14.55 -3.68 -9.84
N LEU A 140 -14.34 -2.41 -10.17
CA LEU A 140 -15.24 -1.33 -9.79
C LEU A 140 -16.42 -1.33 -10.76
N PHE A 141 -17.65 -1.36 -10.25
CA PHE A 141 -18.84 -1.33 -11.11
C PHE A 141 -19.17 0.09 -11.57
N ASP A 142 -18.79 1.10 -10.79
CA ASP A 142 -19.09 2.51 -11.07
C ASP A 142 -17.99 3.22 -11.89
N MET A 143 -16.84 2.56 -12.09
CA MET A 143 -15.73 3.07 -12.92
C MET A 143 -15.22 1.93 -13.83
N PRO A 144 -14.84 2.21 -15.10
CA PRO A 144 -14.43 1.16 -16.03
C PRO A 144 -13.01 0.67 -15.72
N GLY A 145 -12.86 -0.17 -14.70
CA GLY A 145 -11.59 -0.81 -14.37
C GLY A 145 -11.53 -1.39 -12.95
N MET A 146 -10.34 -1.90 -12.62
CA MET A 146 -10.06 -2.42 -11.28
C MET A 146 -9.63 -1.34 -10.32
N GLY A 147 -10.11 -1.48 -9.08
CA GLY A 147 -9.82 -0.59 -7.98
C GLY A 147 -9.09 -1.32 -6.86
N PRO A 148 -8.04 -0.73 -6.30
CA PRO A 148 -7.41 -1.26 -5.10
C PRO A 148 -8.32 -1.07 -3.88
N ARG A 149 -8.28 -2.01 -2.95
CA ARG A 149 -9.04 -1.96 -1.69
C ARG A 149 -8.08 -1.89 -0.50
N LEU A 150 -7.80 -3.02 0.12
CA LEU A 150 -6.92 -3.15 1.27
C LEU A 150 -5.44 -3.17 0.85
N GLU A 151 -4.59 -2.57 1.68
CA GLU A 151 -3.14 -2.69 1.61
C GLU A 151 -2.62 -3.36 2.88
N ILE A 152 -1.87 -4.43 2.71
CA ILE A 152 -1.43 -5.30 3.79
C ILE A 152 0.10 -5.28 3.80
N TYR A 153 0.69 -4.93 4.92
CA TYR A 153 2.14 -4.81 5.11
C TYR A 153 2.58 -5.74 6.22
N HIS A 154 3.32 -6.79 5.89
CA HIS A 154 3.89 -7.72 6.86
C HIS A 154 5.33 -7.33 7.18
N ASP A 155 5.69 -7.29 8.46
CA ASP A 155 7.06 -7.19 8.95
C ASP A 155 7.45 -8.52 9.60
N LEU A 156 8.18 -9.35 8.85
CA LEU A 156 8.51 -10.72 9.25
C LEU A 156 9.51 -10.77 10.41
N GLN A 157 10.26 -9.70 10.65
CA GLN A 157 11.19 -9.63 11.77
C GLN A 157 10.49 -9.25 13.08
N LYS A 158 9.41 -8.47 13.00
CA LYS A 158 8.59 -8.05 14.15
C LYS A 158 7.42 -8.97 14.45
N ASP A 159 7.15 -9.95 13.58
CA ASP A 159 5.97 -10.83 13.69
C ASP A 159 4.66 -10.03 13.80
N ALA A 160 4.53 -9.02 12.95
CA ALA A 160 3.42 -8.08 12.96
C ALA A 160 3.03 -7.66 11.53
N TYR A 161 1.79 -7.24 11.37
CA TYR A 161 1.31 -6.68 10.11
C TYR A 161 0.43 -5.44 10.34
N LEU A 162 0.35 -4.60 9.31
CA LEU A 162 -0.52 -3.43 9.21
C LEU A 162 -1.48 -3.66 8.05
N ILE A 163 -2.77 -3.35 8.24
CA ILE A 163 -3.74 -3.23 7.15
C ILE A 163 -4.24 -1.79 7.10
N ASN A 164 -4.22 -1.21 5.90
CA ASN A 164 -4.88 0.05 5.60
C ASN A 164 -6.16 -0.17 4.79
N ASN A 165 -7.02 0.84 4.79
CA ASN A 165 -8.24 0.93 3.97
C ASN A 165 -9.29 -0.15 4.29
N LEU A 166 -9.37 -0.59 5.55
CA LEU A 166 -10.54 -1.31 6.04
C LEU A 166 -11.71 -0.33 6.12
N ILE A 167 -12.81 -0.67 5.46
CA ILE A 167 -14.03 0.15 5.45
C ILE A 167 -15.29 -0.63 5.83
N ASN A 168 -15.18 -1.92 6.16
CA ASN A 168 -16.32 -2.81 6.40
C ASN A 168 -17.24 -2.30 7.53
N GLU A 169 -16.65 -1.70 8.57
CA GLU A 169 -17.37 -1.09 9.70
C GLU A 169 -17.47 0.44 9.58
N GLU A 170 -16.92 1.03 8.50
CA GLU A 170 -17.08 2.45 8.18
C GLU A 170 -18.43 2.63 7.47
N GLY A 171 -19.30 3.50 8.02
CA GLY A 171 -20.58 3.80 7.39
C GLY A 171 -20.42 4.67 6.14
N GLY A 172 -21.14 4.34 5.06
CA GLY A 172 -21.24 5.17 3.85
C GLY A 172 -20.50 4.60 2.64
N ALA A 173 -20.83 5.11 1.46
CA ALA A 173 -20.13 4.76 0.22
C ALA A 173 -18.88 5.63 0.05
N LEU A 174 -17.86 5.11 -0.62
CA LEU A 174 -16.73 5.92 -1.08
C LEU A 174 -17.25 7.00 -2.04
N GLU A 175 -17.22 8.26 -1.62
CA GLU A 175 -17.64 9.36 -2.48
C GLU A 175 -16.58 9.67 -3.54
N ILE A 176 -16.89 9.37 -4.79
CA ILE A 176 -16.11 9.86 -5.93
C ILE A 176 -16.60 11.29 -6.22
N LEU A 177 -15.70 12.27 -6.09
CA LEU A 177 -16.02 13.65 -6.42
C LEU A 177 -16.33 13.77 -7.91
N ASP A 178 -17.52 14.28 -8.21
CA ASP A 178 -18.01 14.55 -9.57
C ASP A 178 -17.27 15.74 -10.24
N GLN A 179 -16.77 16.66 -9.42
CA GLN A 179 -15.99 17.82 -9.85
C GLN A 179 -14.72 17.99 -8.99
N PRO A 180 -13.59 18.37 -9.61
CA PRO A 180 -12.39 18.66 -8.85
C PRO A 180 -12.63 19.83 -7.90
N ARG A 181 -12.12 19.73 -6.67
CA ARG A 181 -12.17 20.85 -5.74
C ARG A 181 -11.40 22.05 -6.33
N ASN A 182 -11.94 23.25 -6.14
CA ASN A 182 -11.28 24.49 -6.55
C ASN A 182 -9.85 24.57 -5.97
N VAL A 183 -8.88 25.13 -6.70
CA VAL A 183 -7.49 25.30 -6.24
C VAL A 183 -7.39 25.94 -4.85
N ALA A 184 -8.30 26.86 -4.52
CA ALA A 184 -8.40 27.50 -3.21
C ALA A 184 -8.55 26.49 -2.05
N TYR A 185 -9.15 25.32 -2.32
CA TYR A 185 -9.30 24.22 -1.38
C TYR A 185 -7.95 23.71 -0.85
N TYR A 186 -6.95 23.63 -1.72
CA TYR A 186 -5.62 23.09 -1.42
C TYR A 186 -4.65 24.13 -0.83
N THR A 187 -5.12 25.33 -0.52
CA THR A 187 -4.26 26.37 0.05
C THR A 187 -3.94 26.08 1.53
N PRO A 188 -2.74 26.47 2.02
CA PRO A 188 -2.43 26.37 3.45
C PRO A 188 -3.42 27.12 4.35
N ALA A 189 -4.07 28.17 3.83
CA ALA A 189 -5.09 28.92 4.54
C ALA A 189 -6.37 28.09 4.72
N ASN A 190 -6.84 27.40 3.67
CA ASN A 190 -8.02 26.54 3.75
C ASN A 190 -7.76 25.28 4.61
N LEU A 191 -6.57 24.67 4.50
CA LEU A 191 -6.20 23.52 5.34
C LEU A 191 -6.28 23.85 6.85
N ARG A 192 -5.90 25.08 7.25
CA ARG A 192 -6.05 25.53 8.64
C ARG A 192 -7.51 25.66 9.09
N LYS A 193 -8.42 26.03 8.17
CA LYS A 193 -9.86 26.12 8.47
C LYS A 193 -10.48 24.72 8.64
N LEU A 194 -10.00 23.75 7.86
CA LEU A 194 -10.49 22.36 7.88
C LEU A 194 -10.04 21.58 9.12
N GLY A 195 -8.90 21.94 9.72
CA GLY A 195 -8.43 21.34 10.97
C GLY A 195 -9.36 21.67 12.13
N THR A 196 -10.33 20.81 12.40
CA THR A 196 -11.16 20.82 13.61
C THR A 196 -10.39 20.17 14.78
N LYS A 197 -10.79 20.48 16.01
CA LYS A 197 -10.07 20.08 17.24
C LYS A 197 -10.06 18.58 17.45
#